data_AF-A0A954LYP3-F1
#
_entry.id   AF-A0A954LYP3-F1
#
_cell.length_a   1.000
_cell.length_b   1.000
_cell.length_c   1.000
_cell.angle_alpha   90.00
_cell.angle_beta   90.00
_cell.angle_gamma   90.00
#
_symmetry.space_group_name_H-M   'P 1'
#
loop_
_entity.id
_entity.type
_entity.pdbx_description
1 polymer ?
#
loop_
_entity_poly.entity_id
_entity_poly.type
_entity_poly.pdbx_seq_one_letter_code
_entity_poly.pdbx_strand_id
1 'polypeptide(L)'
;MSNAFQTPVREEISVLDLMYVGFNSRVVALERDTGEIVWDWKSPKGSGFVATLLDGDRVIASVQGYMYCLDALTGDELWTNPLTGMGLGVPSLTSIYGNSGSAAAAALIAQNQQAQQQTVTHTTVTS
;
A
#
# COMPACT_ATOMS: atom_id res chain seq x y z
N MET A 1 -40.79 22.10 5.98
CA MET A 1 -40.15 20.79 5.71
C MET A 1 -39.14 21.00 4.60
N SER A 2 -37.85 20.86 4.89
CA SER A 2 -36.81 20.71 3.87
C SER A 2 -35.62 20.05 4.53
N ASN A 3 -35.64 18.72 4.59
CA ASN A 3 -34.44 17.95 4.92
C ASN A 3 -33.47 18.14 3.76
N ALA A 4 -32.37 18.85 4.01
CA ALA A 4 -31.25 18.88 3.09
C ALA A 4 -30.71 17.45 2.97
N PHE A 5 -30.69 16.92 1.75
CA PHE A 5 -29.95 15.71 1.42
C PHE A 5 -28.47 16.01 1.63
N GLN A 6 -27.93 15.55 2.75
CA GLN A 6 -26.50 15.56 2.99
C GLN A 6 -25.88 14.61 1.96
N THR A 7 -25.21 15.15 0.95
CA THR A 7 -24.41 14.33 0.03
C THR A 7 -23.34 13.65 0.88
N PRO A 8 -23.22 12.31 0.87
CA PRO A 8 -22.19 11.66 1.67
C PRO A 8 -20.84 12.15 1.16
N VAL A 9 -20.00 12.65 2.07
CA VAL A 9 -18.60 12.95 1.80
C VAL A 9 -17.98 11.60 1.44
N ARG A 10 -17.63 11.36 0.17
CA ARG A 10 -16.72 10.27 -0.13
C ARG A 10 -15.39 10.69 0.50
N GLU A 11 -14.98 10.01 1.56
CA GLU A 11 -13.64 10.19 2.13
C GLU A 11 -12.62 10.02 0.99
N GLU A 12 -11.60 10.90 0.95
CA GLU A 12 -10.51 10.78 -0.02
C GLU A 12 -9.89 9.40 0.13
N ILE A 13 -9.75 8.65 -0.98
CA ILE A 13 -9.10 7.34 -0.98
C ILE A 13 -7.69 7.51 -0.42
N SER A 14 -7.39 6.78 0.64
CA SER A 14 -6.08 6.74 1.26
C SER A 14 -5.32 5.46 0.86
N VAL A 15 -4.02 5.43 1.14
CA VAL A 15 -3.18 4.24 0.88
C VAL A 15 -3.70 2.99 1.62
N LEU A 16 -4.38 3.17 2.76
CA LEU A 16 -4.93 2.07 3.55
C LEU A 16 -6.17 1.42 2.91
N ASP A 17 -6.81 2.13 1.99
CA ASP A 17 -7.99 1.68 1.25
C ASP A 17 -7.59 0.92 -0.03
N LEU A 18 -6.30 0.77 -0.31
CA LEU A 18 -5.79 0.18 -1.54
C LEU A 18 -5.07 -1.16 -1.32
N MET A 19 -5.33 -2.10 -2.22
CA MET A 19 -4.57 -3.33 -2.42
C MET A 19 -3.74 -3.24 -3.69
N TYR A 20 -2.46 -3.61 -3.63
CA TYR A 20 -1.56 -3.58 -4.80
C TYR A 20 -1.28 -4.98 -5.31
N VAL A 21 -1.52 -5.21 -6.60
CA VAL A 21 -1.38 -6.51 -7.25
C VAL A 21 -0.34 -6.42 -8.37
N GLY A 22 0.75 -7.18 -8.23
CA GLY A 22 1.79 -7.29 -9.25
C GLY A 22 1.57 -8.52 -10.14
N PHE A 23 1.37 -8.33 -11.45
CA PHE A 23 1.24 -9.45 -12.40
C PHE A 23 1.56 -9.02 -13.83
N ASN A 24 2.14 -9.89 -14.66
CA ASN A 24 2.39 -9.64 -16.09
C ASN A 24 3.00 -8.25 -16.37
N SER A 25 4.07 -7.87 -15.67
CA SER A 25 4.71 -6.54 -15.73
C SER A 25 3.80 -5.35 -15.39
N ARG A 26 2.68 -5.58 -14.70
CA ARG A 26 1.77 -4.55 -14.23
C ARG A 26 1.76 -4.50 -12.72
N VAL A 27 1.47 -3.31 -12.21
CA VAL A 27 1.01 -3.09 -10.84
C VAL A 27 -0.36 -2.46 -10.95
N VAL A 28 -1.34 -3.03 -10.25
CA VAL A 28 -2.70 -2.50 -10.21
C VAL A 28 -3.04 -2.20 -8.77
N ALA A 29 -3.61 -1.03 -8.51
CA ALA A 29 -4.28 -0.76 -7.24
C ALA A 29 -5.77 -1.02 -7.35
N LEU A 30 -6.28 -1.79 -6.41
CA LEU A 30 -7.69 -2.04 -6.22
C LEU A 30 -8.15 -1.36 -4.93
N GLU A 31 -9.34 -0.78 -4.93
CA GLU A 31 -10.00 -0.43 -3.68
C GLU A 31 -10.28 -1.74 -2.91
N ARG A 32 -9.90 -1.77 -1.63
CA ARG A 32 -9.79 -2.98 -0.81
C ARG A 32 -11.12 -3.66 -0.57
N ASP A 33 -12.19 -2.89 -0.35
CA ASP A 33 -13.46 -3.40 0.13
C ASP A 33 -14.40 -3.80 -1.03
N THR A 34 -14.19 -3.25 -2.22
CA THR A 34 -15.00 -3.42 -3.43
C THR A 34 -14.27 -4.18 -4.54
N GLY A 35 -12.93 -4.13 -4.56
CA GLY A 35 -12.10 -4.68 -5.63
C GLY A 35 -12.10 -3.84 -6.91
N GLU A 36 -12.67 -2.63 -6.91
CA GLU A 36 -12.65 -1.74 -8.07
C GLU A 36 -11.21 -1.28 -8.39
N ILE A 37 -10.84 -1.26 -9.67
CA ILE A 37 -9.52 -0.76 -10.10
C ILE A 37 -9.48 0.75 -9.92
N VAL A 38 -8.54 1.23 -9.12
CA VAL A 38 -8.27 2.67 -8.91
C VAL A 38 -7.24 3.16 -9.92
N TRP A 39 -6.16 2.41 -10.12
CA TRP A 39 -5.16 2.69 -11.14
C TRP A 39 -4.48 1.40 -11.64
N ASP A 40 -3.94 1.45 -12.85
CA ASP A 40 -3.18 0.37 -13.50
C ASP A 40 -1.93 0.95 -14.16
N TRP A 41 -0.77 0.51 -13.69
CA TRP A 41 0.53 0.86 -14.24
C TRP A 41 1.15 -0.34 -14.95
N LYS A 42 1.62 -0.13 -16.18
CA LYS A 42 2.38 -1.12 -16.95
C LYS A 42 3.85 -0.70 -17.01
N SER A 43 4.72 -1.61 -16.62
CA SER A 43 6.16 -1.43 -16.72
C SER A 43 6.60 -1.03 -18.13
N PRO A 44 7.30 0.11 -18.31
CA PRO A 44 7.82 0.53 -19.61
C PRO A 44 8.88 -0.43 -20.17
N LYS A 45 9.61 -1.12 -19.30
CA LYS A 45 10.66 -2.10 -19.65
C LYS A 45 10.55 -3.37 -18.80
N GLY A 46 11.06 -4.47 -19.34
CA GLY A 46 10.97 -5.77 -18.70
C GLY A 46 9.61 -6.45 -18.89
N SER A 47 9.59 -7.78 -18.82
CA SER A 47 8.38 -8.58 -19.04
C SER A 47 8.23 -9.73 -18.04
N GLY A 48 7.07 -9.92 -17.41
CA GLY A 48 6.79 -11.12 -16.61
C GLY A 48 6.53 -10.83 -15.14
N PHE A 49 7.19 -11.58 -14.24
CA PHE A 49 6.93 -11.51 -12.81
C PHE A 49 7.23 -10.12 -12.24
N VAL A 50 6.40 -9.71 -11.27
CA VAL A 50 6.53 -8.42 -10.57
C VAL A 50 6.62 -8.71 -9.07
N ALA A 51 7.71 -8.28 -8.43
CA ALA A 51 7.77 -8.20 -6.98
C ALA A 51 7.38 -6.79 -6.54
N THR A 52 6.60 -6.67 -5.48
CA THR A 52 6.11 -5.39 -4.96
C THR A 52 6.41 -5.23 -3.47
N LEU A 53 6.62 -3.98 -3.04
CA LEU A 53 6.74 -3.57 -1.64
C LEU A 53 6.00 -2.24 -1.48
N LEU A 54 5.03 -2.17 -0.56
CA LEU A 54 4.44 -0.90 -0.15
C LEU A 54 5.31 -0.29 0.94
N ASP A 55 5.84 0.90 0.69
CA ASP A 55 6.73 1.68 1.56
C ASP A 55 6.11 3.07 1.75
N GLY A 56 5.34 3.24 2.83
CA GLY A 56 4.61 4.48 3.11
C GLY A 56 3.64 4.85 1.98
N ASP A 57 3.92 5.96 1.29
CA ASP A 57 3.16 6.51 0.16
C ASP A 57 3.71 6.08 -1.21
N ARG A 58 4.55 5.03 -1.23
CA ARG A 58 5.23 4.51 -2.43
C ARG A 58 5.02 3.03 -2.63
N VAL A 59 4.84 2.62 -3.87
CA VAL A 59 4.93 1.21 -4.28
C VAL A 59 6.25 0.99 -5.01
N ILE A 60 7.12 0.18 -4.43
CA ILE A 60 8.35 -0.26 -5.07
C ILE A 60 8.06 -1.53 -5.85
N ALA A 61 8.28 -1.49 -7.16
CA ALA A 61 8.05 -2.60 -8.07
C ALA A 61 9.35 -3.02 -8.75
N SER A 62 9.59 -4.33 -8.84
CA SER A 62 10.71 -4.89 -9.57
C SER A 62 10.22 -5.77 -10.70
N VAL A 63 10.70 -5.49 -11.92
CA VAL A 63 10.31 -6.18 -13.15
C VAL A 63 11.56 -6.47 -13.99
N GLN A 64 11.97 -7.74 -14.08
CA GLN A 64 13.11 -8.21 -14.88
C GLN A 64 14.33 -7.26 -14.86
N GLY A 65 14.93 -7.04 -13.69
CA GLY A 65 16.13 -6.22 -13.55
C GLY A 65 15.89 -4.71 -13.52
N TYR A 66 14.64 -4.24 -13.62
CA TYR A 66 14.30 -2.84 -13.41
C TYR A 66 13.57 -2.66 -12.09
N MET A 67 13.94 -1.62 -11.35
CA MET A 67 13.22 -1.12 -10.19
C MET A 67 12.44 0.13 -10.58
N TYR A 68 11.23 0.24 -10.07
CA TYR A 68 10.36 1.39 -10.24
C TYR A 68 9.80 1.78 -8.88
N CYS A 69 9.56 3.07 -8.71
CA CYS A 69 8.81 3.60 -7.60
C CYS A 69 7.61 4.35 -8.16
N LEU A 70 6.45 3.91 -7.71
CA LEU A 70 5.17 4.50 -8.07
C LEU A 70 4.62 5.24 -6.87
N ASP A 71 3.96 6.36 -7.13
CA ASP A 71 3.06 6.96 -6.15
C ASP A 71 1.93 5.98 -5.81
N ALA A 72 1.69 5.74 -4.52
CA ALA A 72 0.77 4.70 -4.09
C ALA A 72 -0.71 5.03 -4.41
N LEU A 73 -1.08 6.31 -4.47
CA LEU A 73 -2.47 6.73 -4.71
C LEU A 73 -2.80 6.84 -6.20
N THR A 74 -1.81 7.19 -7.03
CA THR A 74 -2.03 7.51 -8.45
C THR A 74 -1.43 6.50 -9.41
N GLY A 75 -0.43 5.73 -8.97
CA GLY A 75 0.35 4.84 -9.83
C GLY A 75 1.38 5.57 -10.71
N ASP A 76 1.55 6.88 -10.55
CA ASP A 76 2.50 7.66 -11.32
C ASP A 76 3.95 7.23 -11.01
N GLU A 77 4.75 7.03 -12.06
CA GLU A 77 6.17 6.69 -11.89
C GLU A 77 6.95 7.90 -11.38
N LEU A 78 7.54 7.75 -10.20
CA LEU A 78 8.37 8.78 -9.56
C LEU A 78 9.85 8.62 -9.90
N TRP A 79 10.32 7.37 -9.99
CA TRP A 79 11.67 7.06 -10.47
C TRP A 79 11.80 5.63 -11.01
N THR A 80 12.86 5.41 -11.80
CA THR A 80 13.27 4.10 -12.31
C THR A 80 14.78 3.87 -12.13
N ASN A 81 15.19 2.62 -11.92
CA ASN A 81 16.58 2.18 -11.86
C ASN A 81 16.76 0.84 -12.61
N PRO A 82 17.62 0.76 -13.63
CA PRO A 82 17.77 -0.43 -14.47
C PRO A 82 18.67 -1.55 -13.92
N LEU A 83 19.13 -1.48 -12.65
CA LEU A 83 20.06 -2.41 -11.98
C LEU A 83 21.14 -2.99 -12.91
N THR A 84 21.75 -2.12 -13.73
CA THR A 84 22.61 -2.56 -14.83
C THR A 84 23.79 -3.38 -14.32
N GLY A 85 24.01 -4.54 -14.93
CA GLY A 85 25.08 -5.46 -14.55
C GLY A 85 24.74 -6.45 -13.42
N MET A 86 23.56 -6.35 -12.80
CA MET A 86 23.15 -7.25 -11.70
C MET A 86 22.40 -8.51 -12.17
N GLY A 87 22.01 -8.58 -13.45
CA GLY A 87 21.27 -9.70 -14.03
C GLY A 87 19.74 -9.61 -13.85
N LEU A 88 19.04 -10.70 -14.16
CA LEU A 88 17.57 -10.79 -14.19
C LEU A 88 16.99 -11.69 -13.09
N GLY A 89 17.65 -11.74 -11.94
CA GLY A 89 17.24 -12.59 -10.81
C GLY A 89 15.88 -12.22 -10.22
N VAL A 90 15.33 -13.12 -9.39
CA VAL A 90 14.14 -12.82 -8.60
C VAL A 90 14.55 -11.91 -7.43
N PRO A 91 13.98 -10.70 -7.33
CA PRO A 91 14.35 -9.72 -6.30
C PRO A 91 13.77 -10.12 -4.93
N SER A 92 14.45 -9.70 -3.86
CA SER A 92 13.89 -9.62 -2.51
C SER A 92 13.88 -8.15 -2.10
N LEU A 93 12.72 -7.65 -1.67
CA LEU A 93 12.52 -6.24 -1.35
C LEU A 93 12.29 -6.08 0.15
N THR A 94 13.03 -5.17 0.77
CA THR A 94 12.88 -4.81 2.18
C THR A 94 13.10 -3.32 2.35
N SER A 95 12.35 -2.71 3.27
CA SER A 95 12.52 -1.34 3.70
C SER A 95 12.11 -1.25 5.17
N ILE A 96 12.70 -0.31 5.91
CA ILE A 96 12.34 -0.03 7.30
C ILE A 96 10.90 0.49 7.45
N TYR A 97 10.35 1.02 6.36
CA TYR A 97 8.99 1.53 6.25
C TYR A 97 8.10 0.58 5.41
N GLY A 98 8.71 -0.47 4.85
CA GLY A 98 8.10 -1.38 3.89
C GLY A 98 7.33 -2.51 4.57
N ASN A 99 6.05 -2.61 4.27
CA ASN A 99 5.18 -3.63 4.85
C ASN A 99 5.15 -4.91 4.00
N SER A 100 5.96 -5.91 4.37
CA SER A 100 5.76 -7.29 3.91
C SER A 100 4.84 -8.04 4.89
N GLY A 101 3.57 -7.62 4.91
CA GLY A 101 2.39 -8.44 5.25
C GLY A 101 2.09 -8.85 6.70
N SER A 102 3.07 -9.11 7.58
CA SER A 102 2.77 -9.67 8.92
C SER A 102 3.15 -8.76 10.09
N ALA A 103 4.25 -8.00 9.96
CA ALA A 103 4.76 -7.16 11.05
C ALA A 103 3.83 -5.97 11.38
N ALA A 104 3.27 -5.28 10.38
CA ALA A 104 2.36 -4.17 10.68
C ALA A 104 0.97 -4.59 11.13
N ALA A 105 0.45 -5.74 10.69
CA ALA A 105 -0.80 -6.25 11.24
C ALA A 105 -0.63 -6.50 12.76
N ALA A 106 0.50 -7.10 13.16
CA ALA A 106 0.84 -7.26 14.57
C ALA A 106 1.05 -5.92 15.29
N ALA A 107 1.73 -4.95 14.67
CA ALA A 107 1.96 -3.63 15.26
C ALA A 107 0.65 -2.85 15.44
N LEU A 108 -0.25 -2.87 14.47
CA LEU A 108 -1.56 -2.22 14.54
C LEU A 108 -2.44 -2.88 15.60
N ILE A 109 -2.47 -4.21 15.66
CA ILE A 109 -3.19 -4.95 16.71
C ILE A 109 -2.64 -4.57 18.09
N ALA A 110 -1.32 -4.51 18.26
CA ALA A 110 -0.69 -4.13 19.52
C ALA A 110 -1.01 -2.68 19.93
N GLN A 111 -0.99 -1.73 18.99
CA GLN A 111 -1.36 -0.34 19.25
C GLN A 111 -2.83 -0.20 19.65
N ASN A 112 -3.74 -0.88 18.95
CA ASN A 112 -5.16 -0.89 19.29
C ASN A 112 -5.44 -1.50 20.67
N GLN A 113 -4.69 -2.53 21.06
CA GLN A 113 -4.78 -3.11 22.41
C GLN A 113 -4.26 -2.17 23.49
N GLN A 114 -3.18 -1.42 23.24
CA GLN A 114 -2.64 -0.43 24.19
C GLN A 114 -3.60 0.74 24.38
N ALA A 115 -4.21 1.24 23.30
CA ALA A 115 -5.21 2.31 23.37
C ALA A 115 -6.45 1.89 24.18
N GLN A 116 -6.91 0.64 24.01
CA GLN A 116 -8.04 0.10 24.79
C GLN A 116 -7.69 -0.08 26.28
N GLN A 117 -6.47 -0.50 26.62
CA GLN A 117 -6.03 -0.63 28.01
C GLN A 117 -6.00 0.71 28.75
N GLN A 118 -5.63 1.80 28.06
CA GLN A 118 -5.64 3.14 28.65
C GLN A 118 -7.06 3.64 28.97
N THR A 119 -8.06 3.33 28.13
CA THR A 119 -9.46 3.68 28.39
C THR A 119 -10.08 2.93 29.59
N VAL A 120 -9.64 1.69 29.86
CA VAL A 120 -10.11 0.91 31.02
C VAL A 120 -9.48 1.42 32.32
N THR A 121 -8.22 1.86 32.28
CA THR A 121 -7.49 2.28 33.49
C THR A 121 -8.02 3.60 34.07
N HIS A 122 -8.55 4.50 33.23
CA HIS A 122 -9.11 5.79 33.69
C HIS A 122 -10.52 5.66 34.31
N THR A 123 -11.28 4.62 33.97
CA THR A 123 -12.66 4.46 34.47
C THR A 123 -12.69 3.84 35.88
N THR A 124 -11.69 3.03 36.24
CA THR A 124 -11.65 2.30 37.52
C THR A 124 -11.11 3.12 38.70
N VAL A 125 -10.50 4.29 38.47
CA VAL A 125 -9.85 5.10 39.52
C VAL A 125 -10.77 6.21 40.08
N THR A 126 -11.99 6.38 39.54
CA THR A 126 -12.93 7.43 39.98
C THR A 126 -14.19 6.85 40.66
N SER A 127 -14.05 5.80 41.47
CA SER A 127 -15.13 5.25 42.31
C SER A 127 -14.66 5.02 43.73
#